data_AF-A0A7R8CJD4-F1
#
_entry.id   AF-A0A7R8CJD4-F1
#
_cell.length_a   1.000
_cell.length_b   1.000
_cell.length_c   1.000
_cell.angle_alpha   90.00
_cell.angle_beta   90.00
_cell.angle_gamma   90.00
#
_symmetry.space_group_name_H-M   'P 1'
#
loop_
_entity.id
_entity.type
_entity.pdbx_description
1 polymer ?
#
loop_
_entity_poly.entity_id
_entity_poly.type
_entity_poly.pdbx_seq_one_letter_code
_entity_poly.pdbx_strand_id
1 'polypeptide(L)'
;MMRNLRTLWMISLYHLLLRFSPNPKSLSHVLSSVGNPSLNVPSLKKLNNNNNGENTLGVPFEESLLDAQNAIDLFLNNQFDSARDIVKPYADRSIYHALGYGTFMFLKAVMTF
;
A
#
# COMPACT_ATOMS: atom_id res chain seq x y z
N MET A 1 21.03 -44.70 20.69
CA MET A 1 21.79 -43.43 20.63
C MET A 1 21.35 -42.65 19.38
N MET A 2 20.13 -42.08 19.39
CA MET A 2 19.58 -41.29 18.27
C MET A 2 18.63 -40.22 18.84
N ARG A 3 19.19 -39.28 19.58
CA ARG A 3 18.49 -38.05 19.98
C ARG A 3 19.40 -36.92 19.52
N ASN A 4 18.82 -35.84 18.96
CA ASN A 4 19.41 -34.51 18.79
C ASN A 4 19.54 -33.94 17.36
N LEU A 5 18.85 -34.48 16.35
CA LEU A 5 18.67 -33.72 15.09
C LEU A 5 17.54 -32.67 15.19
N ARG A 6 16.49 -32.96 15.97
CA ARG A 6 15.34 -32.06 16.15
C ARG A 6 15.65 -30.85 17.03
N THR A 7 16.55 -30.99 17.99
CA THR A 7 16.93 -29.89 18.91
C THR A 7 17.82 -28.87 18.23
N LEU A 8 18.67 -29.29 17.29
CA LEU A 8 19.52 -28.37 16.53
C LEU A 8 18.72 -27.43 15.63
N TRP A 9 17.64 -27.92 15.00
CA TRP A 9 16.72 -27.07 14.24
C TRP A 9 16.02 -26.02 15.09
N MET A 10 15.60 -26.39 16.31
CA MET A 10 14.98 -25.45 17.24
C MET A 10 15.97 -24.38 17.72
N ILE A 11 17.24 -24.75 17.95
CA ILE A 11 18.28 -23.79 18.36
C ILE A 11 18.61 -22.83 17.21
N SER A 12 18.72 -23.33 15.97
CA SER A 12 18.95 -22.49 14.79
C SER A 12 17.80 -21.52 14.53
N LEU A 13 16.55 -21.96 14.70
CA LEU A 13 15.36 -21.12 14.58
C LEU A 13 15.28 -20.06 15.70
N TYR A 14 15.65 -20.42 16.93
CA TYR A 14 15.68 -19.49 18.06
C TYR A 14 16.73 -18.39 17.85
N HIS A 15 17.89 -18.74 17.28
CA HIS A 15 18.94 -17.78 16.94
C HIS A 15 18.56 -16.85 15.79
N LEU A 16 17.69 -17.30 14.87
CA LEU A 16 17.12 -16.47 13.80
C LEU A 16 16.05 -15.50 14.35
N LEU A 17 15.21 -15.95 15.29
CA LEU A 17 14.19 -15.12 15.92
C LEU A 17 14.79 -14.02 16.81
N LEU A 18 15.90 -14.28 17.51
CA LEU A 18 16.60 -13.24 18.29
C LEU A 18 17.22 -12.15 17.41
N ARG A 19 17.51 -12.43 16.13
CA ARG A 19 18.01 -11.44 15.17
C ARG A 19 16.91 -10.53 14.63
N PHE A 20 15.65 -10.90 14.85
CA PHE A 20 14.45 -10.19 14.39
C PHE A 20 13.62 -9.59 15.55
N SER A 21 14.22 -9.40 16.72
CA SER A 21 13.57 -8.64 17.79
C SER A 21 13.82 -7.13 17.57
N PRO A 22 12.80 -6.34 17.17
CA PRO A 22 12.95 -4.90 17.09
C PRO A 22 13.15 -4.35 18.49
N ASN A 23 14.29 -3.71 18.72
CA ASN A 23 14.67 -3.09 19.98
C ASN A 23 13.66 -1.97 20.33
N PRO A 24 12.89 -2.05 21.43
CA PRO A 24 11.80 -1.10 21.72
C PRO A 24 12.30 0.27 22.22
N LYS A 25 13.61 0.52 22.25
CA LYS A 25 14.18 1.75 22.83
C LYS A 25 14.11 2.98 21.92
N SER A 26 13.62 2.87 20.68
CA SER A 26 13.34 4.04 19.83
C SER A 26 11.91 4.58 19.94
N LEU A 27 11.02 3.90 20.69
CA LEU A 27 9.59 4.16 20.67
C LEU A 27 9.10 5.20 21.70
N SER A 28 9.95 5.63 22.64
CA SER A 28 9.56 6.66 23.63
C SER A 28 9.68 8.10 23.12
N HIS A 29 10.49 8.36 22.08
CA HIS A 29 10.66 9.71 21.53
C HIS A 29 9.62 10.10 20.47
N VAL A 30 8.78 9.16 20.02
CA VAL A 30 7.78 9.40 18.95
C VAL A 30 6.37 9.66 19.53
N LEU A 31 6.15 9.39 20.82
CA LEU A 31 4.81 9.45 21.44
C LEU A 31 4.40 10.85 21.98
N SER A 32 5.18 11.92 21.77
CA SER A 32 4.79 13.27 22.21
C SER A 32 4.10 14.14 21.14
N SER A 33 3.91 13.63 19.92
CA SER A 33 3.23 14.37 18.83
C SER A 33 1.85 13.78 18.52
N VAL A 34 1.01 13.61 19.54
CA VAL A 34 -0.45 13.56 19.34
C VAL A 34 -0.91 14.99 19.09
N GLY A 35 -0.90 15.36 17.82
CA GLY A 35 -1.33 16.67 17.33
C GLY A 35 -1.51 16.62 15.83
N ASN A 36 -2.73 16.31 15.39
CA ASN A 36 -3.28 16.40 14.03
C ASN A 36 -2.64 15.48 12.97
N PRO A 37 -3.40 14.49 12.42
CA PRO A 37 -3.01 13.84 11.18
C PRO A 37 -3.38 14.75 9.99
N SER A 38 -2.64 15.84 9.79
CA SER A 38 -2.51 16.40 8.45
C SER A 38 -1.53 15.49 7.70
N LEU A 39 -2.05 14.65 6.80
CA LEU A 39 -1.23 13.82 5.90
C LEU A 39 -0.23 14.73 5.17
N ASN A 40 1.03 14.71 5.60
CA ASN A 40 2.14 15.20 4.81
C ASN A 40 2.43 14.14 3.75
N VAL A 41 1.63 14.16 2.68
CA VAL A 41 1.99 13.48 1.44
C VAL A 41 3.25 14.19 0.95
N PRO A 42 4.39 13.49 0.75
CA PRO A 42 5.53 14.11 0.09
C PRO A 42 5.04 14.60 -1.26
N SER A 43 4.94 15.92 -1.42
CA SER A 43 4.63 16.54 -2.71
C SER A 43 5.68 16.06 -3.69
N LEU A 44 5.32 15.10 -4.54
CA LEU A 44 6.12 14.65 -5.66
C LEU A 44 6.34 15.87 -6.53
N LYS A 45 7.53 16.43 -6.35
CA LYS A 45 8.10 17.53 -7.10
C LYS A 45 7.82 17.27 -8.57
N LYS A 46 7.03 18.19 -9.16
CA LYS A 46 6.78 18.32 -10.60
C LYS A 46 8.06 17.99 -11.38
N LEU A 47 8.19 16.76 -11.87
CA LEU A 47 9.24 16.40 -12.81
C LEU A 47 8.77 16.89 -14.17
N ASN A 48 9.22 18.09 -14.49
CA ASN A 48 9.31 18.59 -15.85
C ASN A 48 10.11 17.59 -16.69
N ASN A 49 9.43 16.81 -17.52
CA ASN A 49 10.05 16.02 -18.57
C ASN A 49 9.48 16.46 -19.91
N ASN A 50 10.19 17.41 -20.52
CA ASN A 50 10.17 17.66 -21.96
C ASN A 50 10.62 16.38 -22.68
N ASN A 51 9.68 15.57 -23.17
CA ASN A 51 9.95 14.58 -24.22
C ASN A 51 8.72 14.51 -25.14
N ASN A 52 8.88 15.08 -26.32
CA ASN A 52 8.04 14.80 -27.48
C ASN A 52 8.17 13.31 -27.80
N GLY A 53 7.09 12.55 -27.68
CA GLY A 53 7.08 11.13 -28.00
C GLY A 53 5.76 10.45 -27.64
N GLU A 54 4.89 10.41 -28.64
CA GLU A 54 3.72 9.51 -28.79
C GLU A 54 2.43 9.87 -28.03
N ASN A 55 1.41 10.23 -28.82
CA ASN A 55 0.01 10.28 -28.45
C ASN A 55 -0.46 8.90 -27.99
N THR A 56 -0.24 8.55 -26.72
CA THR A 56 -0.97 7.45 -26.09
C THR A 56 -2.17 8.04 -25.38
N LEU A 57 -3.35 7.69 -25.87
CA LEU A 57 -4.67 8.14 -25.43
C LEU A 57 -5.04 7.55 -24.05
N GLY A 58 -4.17 7.70 -23.04
CA GLY A 58 -4.29 7.07 -21.73
C GLY A 58 -3.89 7.99 -20.59
N VAL A 59 -4.45 7.75 -19.39
CA VAL A 59 -4.14 8.52 -18.17
C VAL A 59 -2.64 8.37 -17.85
N PRO A 60 -1.90 9.46 -17.56
CA PRO A 60 -0.47 9.37 -17.27
C PRO A 60 -0.23 8.49 -16.05
N PHE A 61 0.88 7.74 -16.09
CA PHE A 61 1.22 6.74 -15.09
C PHE A 61 1.18 7.28 -13.65
N GLU A 62 1.85 8.39 -13.40
CA GLU A 62 1.94 9.02 -12.07
C GLU A 62 0.57 9.45 -11.54
N GLU A 63 -0.31 9.96 -12.40
CA GLU A 63 -1.68 10.33 -12.05
C GLU A 63 -2.47 9.08 -11.65
N SER A 64 -2.38 8.00 -12.43
CA SER A 64 -3.06 6.75 -12.10
C SER A 64 -2.59 6.09 -10.80
N LEU A 65 -1.33 6.33 -10.42
CA LEU A 65 -0.76 5.83 -9.17
C LEU A 65 -1.22 6.67 -7.98
N LEU A 66 -1.29 7.99 -8.14
CA LEU A 66 -1.84 8.90 -7.14
C LEU A 66 -3.33 8.65 -6.88
N ASP A 67 -4.11 8.47 -7.95
CA ASP A 67 -5.53 8.15 -7.87
C ASP A 67 -5.79 6.81 -7.20
N ALA A 68 -4.98 5.78 -7.50
CA ALA A 68 -5.08 4.49 -6.84
C ALA A 68 -4.78 4.59 -5.34
N GLN A 69 -3.75 5.35 -4.94
CA GLN A 69 -3.43 5.60 -3.53
C GLN A 69 -4.58 6.31 -2.82
N ASN A 70 -5.12 7.39 -3.42
CA ASN A 70 -6.26 8.11 -2.87
C ASN A 70 -7.51 7.22 -2.73
N ALA A 71 -7.78 6.37 -3.71
CA ALA A 71 -8.90 5.44 -3.66
C ALA A 71 -8.75 4.40 -2.54
N ILE A 72 -7.52 3.90 -2.30
CA ILE A 72 -7.22 3.00 -1.19
C ILE A 72 -7.43 3.72 0.16
N ASP A 73 -6.96 4.96 0.29
CA ASP A 73 -7.14 5.73 1.51
C ASP A 73 -8.63 5.97 1.83
N LEU A 74 -9.44 6.30 0.82
CA LEU A 74 -10.89 6.43 0.98
C LEU A 74 -11.55 5.10 1.36
N PHE A 75 -11.12 4.00 0.75
CA PHE A 75 -11.59 2.65 1.07
C PHE A 75 -11.31 2.29 2.53
N LEU A 76 -10.09 2.55 3.03
CA LEU A 76 -9.69 2.27 4.41
C LEU A 76 -10.40 3.17 5.43
N ASN A 77 -10.87 4.35 5.01
CA ASN A 77 -11.73 5.23 5.81
C ASN A 77 -13.23 4.90 5.67
N ASN A 78 -13.59 3.72 5.15
CA ASN A 78 -14.96 3.27 4.92
C ASN A 78 -15.77 4.14 3.93
N GLN A 79 -15.11 4.97 3.12
CA GLN A 79 -15.73 5.78 2.07
C GLN A 79 -15.70 5.02 0.74
N PHE A 80 -16.39 3.87 0.70
CA PHE A 80 -16.35 2.94 -0.44
C PHE A 80 -16.90 3.52 -1.74
N ASP A 81 -17.96 4.34 -1.66
CA ASP A 81 -18.56 4.98 -2.83
C ASP A 81 -17.59 6.00 -3.45
N SER A 82 -17.00 6.87 -2.62
CA SER A 82 -15.98 7.83 -3.05
C SER A 82 -14.75 7.16 -3.65
N ALA A 83 -14.27 6.07 -3.04
CA ALA A 83 -13.17 5.27 -3.57
C ALA A 83 -13.49 4.72 -4.96
N ARG A 84 -14.71 4.19 -5.15
CA ARG A 84 -15.18 3.63 -6.42
C ARG A 84 -15.30 4.69 -7.51
N ASP A 85 -15.77 5.88 -7.18
CA ASP A 85 -15.96 6.95 -8.15
C ASP A 85 -14.64 7.43 -8.76
N ILE A 86 -13.52 7.29 -8.04
CA ILE A 86 -12.17 7.56 -8.57
C ILE A 86 -11.76 6.50 -9.60
N VAL A 87 -11.89 5.21 -9.28
CA VAL A 87 -11.35 4.14 -10.14
C VAL A 87 -12.26 3.70 -11.29
N LYS A 88 -13.58 3.80 -11.12
CA LYS A 88 -14.56 3.35 -12.12
C LYS A 88 -14.45 4.03 -13.50
N PRO A 89 -14.30 5.37 -13.64
CA PRO A 89 -14.27 6.03 -14.95
C PRO A 89 -12.97 5.82 -15.73
N TYR A 90 -11.93 5.30 -15.08
CA TYR A 90 -10.61 5.08 -15.68
C TYR A 90 -10.22 3.60 -15.75
N ALA A 91 -11.10 2.69 -15.31
CA ALA A 91 -10.85 1.26 -15.32
C ALA A 91 -10.49 0.72 -16.71
N ASP A 92 -11.07 1.25 -17.78
CA ASP A 92 -10.77 0.83 -19.16
C ASP A 92 -9.57 1.56 -19.78
N ARG A 93 -9.00 2.55 -19.08
CA ARG A 93 -7.98 3.47 -19.62
C ARG A 93 -6.63 3.37 -18.95
N SER A 94 -6.54 2.74 -17.77
CA SER A 94 -5.28 2.51 -17.07
C SER A 94 -5.33 1.22 -16.25
N ILE A 95 -4.23 0.46 -16.29
CA ILE A 95 -4.07 -0.82 -15.59
C ILE A 95 -4.28 -0.66 -14.08
N TYR A 96 -3.81 0.45 -13.49
CA TYR A 96 -3.90 0.69 -12.04
C TYR A 96 -5.35 0.92 -11.60
N HIS A 97 -6.13 1.64 -12.41
CA HIS A 97 -7.55 1.82 -12.18
C HIS A 97 -8.34 0.52 -12.38
N ALA A 98 -8.00 -0.28 -13.40
CA ALA A 98 -8.59 -1.60 -13.61
C ALA A 98 -8.36 -2.52 -12.40
N LEU A 99 -7.12 -2.56 -11.91
CA LEU A 99 -6.70 -3.34 -10.76
C LEU A 99 -7.43 -2.87 -9.49
N GLY A 100 -7.48 -1.56 -9.23
CA GLY A 100 -8.18 -0.98 -8.09
C GLY A 100 -9.67 -1.32 -8.12
N TYR A 101 -10.32 -1.11 -9.27
CA TYR A 101 -11.74 -1.42 -9.46
C TYR A 101 -12.04 -2.92 -9.27
N GLY A 102 -11.22 -3.81 -9.84
CA GLY A 102 -11.34 -5.26 -9.66
C GLY A 102 -11.16 -5.69 -8.21
N THR A 103 -10.18 -5.14 -7.51
CA THR A 103 -9.94 -5.40 -6.08
C THR A 103 -11.13 -4.96 -5.23
N PHE A 104 -11.71 -3.78 -5.50
CA PHE A 104 -12.90 -3.32 -4.78
C PHE A 104 -14.13 -4.19 -5.06
N MET A 105 -14.31 -4.67 -6.29
CA MET A 105 -15.41 -5.59 -6.62
C MET A 105 -15.24 -6.95 -5.94
N PHE A 106 -14.02 -7.47 -5.87
CA PHE A 106 -13.70 -8.69 -5.11
C PHE A 106 -14.00 -8.52 -3.63
N LEU A 107 -13.52 -7.44 -3.01
CA LEU A 107 -13.76 -7.15 -1.60
C LEU A 107 -15.25 -6.98 -1.31
N LYS A 108 -15.99 -6.29 -2.19
CA LYS A 108 -17.44 -6.18 -2.09
C LYS A 108 -18.10 -7.56 -2.08
N ALA A 109 -17.71 -8.45 -2.98
CA ALA A 109 -18.28 -9.80 -3.06
C ALA A 109 -17.98 -10.64 -1.81
N VAL A 110 -16.77 -10.52 -1.25
CA VAL A 110 -16.37 -11.26 -0.02
C VAL A 110 -17.08 -10.73 1.22
N MET A 111 -17.30 -9.41 1.32
CA MET A 111 -17.96 -8.79 2.48
C MET A 111 -19.49 -8.97 2.48
N THR A 112 -20.11 -9.35 1.37
CA THR A 112 -21.56 -9.52 1.25
C THR A 112 -22.08 -10.93 1.54
N PHE A 113 -21.25 -11.82 2.09
CA PHE A 113 -21.67 -13.14 2.61
C PHE A 113 -22.20 -13.03 4.04
#